data_AF-A0ABD5Q0J2-F1
#
_entry.id   AF-A0ABD5Q0J2-F1
#
_cell.length_a   1.000
_cell.length_b   1.000
_cell.length_c   1.000
_cell.angle_alpha   90.00
_cell.angle_beta   90.00
_cell.angle_gamma   90.00
#
_symmetry.space_group_name_H-M   'P 1'
#
loop_
_entity.id
_entity.type
_entity.pdbx_description
1 polymer ?
#
loop_
_entity_poly.entity_id
_entity_poly.type
_entity_poly.pdbx_seq_one_letter_code
_entity_poly.pdbx_strand_id
1 'polypeptide(L)'
;MSDADRDFGPSEYLCYRLLVELEDSRSYPVSGSRFHKLSCIADRHLSSELGCDIEFPRHWYVYGEVVDEQSLDGDFYIAPSANHWSGRRYLPVEDVNDWEFDVSTDRKGAIDEAVEWVVESFERANAERVEKYQYRHHVPNEFVRTYNDLRTQLKEVDLNRQYTLGDFRVTSHSTRGFVVESLEAMVDTYPRDDYPEAYDLFLEWHDAVERLLETEDPDYAVVEEFLDSFVTMLAKVELRFHHRRHIPDDRIRVWERERLEAKEAFASMLAERREELFDDASWSESPRTDPARRDSRSGTDGSASVSFSRHLDSFD
;
A
#
# COMPACT_ATOMS: atom_id res chain seq x y z
N MET A 1 34.56 2.01 -18.48
CA MET A 1 33.63 0.92 -18.15
C MET A 1 33.21 0.37 -19.50
N SER A 2 33.44 -0.92 -19.74
CA SER A 2 33.21 -1.55 -21.05
C SER A 2 31.70 -1.67 -21.31
N ASP A 3 31.27 -1.28 -22.52
CA ASP A 3 30.00 -1.68 -23.15
C ASP A 3 29.93 -3.20 -23.28
N ALA A 4 29.67 -3.89 -22.17
CA ALA A 4 29.29 -5.29 -22.19
C ALA A 4 27.77 -5.31 -22.39
N ASP A 5 27.32 -5.97 -23.46
CA ASP A 5 25.94 -6.33 -23.81
C ASP A 5 24.95 -6.11 -22.65
N ARG A 6 24.32 -4.94 -22.61
CA ARG A 6 23.09 -4.75 -21.85
C ARG A 6 21.97 -5.34 -22.70
N ASP A 7 21.73 -6.64 -22.57
CA ASP A 7 20.58 -7.29 -23.20
C ASP A 7 19.37 -7.12 -22.28
N PHE A 8 18.64 -6.02 -22.47
CA PHE A 8 17.37 -5.81 -21.77
C PHE A 8 16.31 -6.76 -22.31
N GLY A 9 15.47 -7.29 -21.41
CA GLY A 9 14.42 -8.24 -21.77
C GLY A 9 13.08 -7.58 -22.15
N PRO A 10 12.05 -8.41 -22.43
CA PRO A 10 10.69 -7.96 -22.68
C PRO A 10 10.07 -7.14 -21.55
N SER A 11 10.37 -7.47 -20.29
CA SER A 11 9.86 -6.77 -19.11
C SER A 11 10.42 -5.35 -19.01
N GLU A 12 11.73 -5.21 -19.22
CA GLU A 12 12.42 -3.93 -19.31
C GLU A 12 11.89 -3.11 -20.49
N TYR A 13 11.66 -3.73 -21.65
CA TYR A 13 11.09 -3.04 -22.81
C TYR A 13 9.70 -2.48 -22.51
N LEU A 14 8.82 -3.24 -21.85
CA LEU A 14 7.49 -2.74 -21.43
C LEU A 14 7.61 -1.54 -20.49
N CYS A 15 8.44 -1.63 -19.45
CA CYS A 15 8.61 -0.54 -18.50
C CYS A 15 9.24 0.70 -19.15
N TYR A 16 10.25 0.52 -20.00
CA TYR A 16 10.90 1.60 -20.74
C TYR A 16 9.91 2.31 -21.69
N ARG A 17 9.19 1.56 -22.53
CA ARG A 17 8.20 2.12 -23.47
C ARG A 17 7.09 2.86 -22.74
N LEU A 18 6.60 2.31 -21.62
CA LEU A 18 5.63 3.00 -20.78
C LEU A 18 6.15 4.35 -20.27
N LEU A 19 7.41 4.42 -19.84
CA LEU A 19 8.01 5.67 -19.37
C LEU A 19 8.20 6.69 -20.51
N VAL A 20 8.64 6.25 -21.68
CA VAL A 20 8.78 7.10 -22.88
C VAL A 20 7.44 7.73 -23.25
N GLU A 21 6.40 6.93 -23.42
CA GLU A 21 5.08 7.43 -23.83
C GLU A 21 4.43 8.34 -22.76
N LEU A 22 4.62 8.04 -21.47
CA LEU A 22 4.14 8.90 -20.39
C LEU A 22 4.87 10.25 -20.35
N GLU A 23 6.18 10.29 -20.57
CA GLU A 23 6.94 11.55 -20.60
C GLU A 23 6.61 12.37 -21.86
N ASP A 24 6.47 11.71 -23.03
CA ASP A 24 6.12 12.34 -24.30
C ASP A 24 4.70 12.93 -24.29
N SER A 25 3.76 12.28 -23.60
CA SER A 25 2.40 12.81 -23.39
C SER A 25 2.38 14.11 -22.57
N ARG A 26 3.52 14.52 -21.96
CA ARG A 26 3.64 15.67 -21.04
C ARG A 26 2.60 15.64 -19.92
N SER A 27 2.26 14.43 -19.48
CA SER A 27 1.31 14.23 -18.41
C SER A 27 1.92 14.54 -17.03
N TYR A 28 1.21 14.16 -15.97
CA TYR A 28 1.70 14.18 -14.60
C TYR A 28 3.05 13.46 -14.49
N PRO A 29 3.98 13.98 -13.68
CA PRO A 29 5.20 13.28 -13.36
C PRO A 29 4.91 11.84 -12.89
N VAL A 30 5.69 10.89 -13.38
CA VAL A 30 5.52 9.48 -13.04
C VAL A 30 6.10 9.24 -11.65
N SER A 31 5.25 9.13 -10.63
CA SER A 31 5.65 8.68 -9.30
C SER A 31 5.89 7.17 -9.29
N GLY A 32 6.66 6.67 -8.32
CA GLY A 32 6.89 5.22 -8.17
C GLY A 32 5.59 4.42 -8.11
N SER A 33 4.65 4.80 -7.26
CA SER A 33 3.34 4.11 -7.17
C SER A 33 2.59 4.09 -8.50
N ARG A 34 2.71 5.14 -9.32
CA ARG A 34 2.09 5.19 -10.65
C ARG A 34 2.83 4.28 -11.64
N PHE A 35 4.17 4.34 -11.65
CA PHE A 35 5.01 3.47 -12.47
C PHE A 35 4.70 1.99 -12.22
N HIS A 36 4.75 1.53 -10.97
CA HIS A 36 4.54 0.12 -10.65
C HIS A 36 3.15 -0.36 -11.05
N LYS A 37 2.11 0.41 -10.72
CA LYS A 37 0.73 0.00 -10.96
C LYS A 37 0.38 0.01 -12.45
N LEU A 38 0.82 1.02 -13.19
CA LEU A 38 0.60 1.09 -14.64
C LEU A 38 1.36 -0.01 -15.38
N SER A 39 2.58 -0.35 -14.96
CA SER A 39 3.33 -1.47 -15.55
C SER A 39 2.58 -2.80 -15.37
N CYS A 40 2.00 -3.04 -14.20
CA CYS A 40 1.18 -4.24 -13.97
C CYS A 40 -0.11 -4.26 -14.80
N ILE A 41 -0.76 -3.10 -14.98
CA ILE A 41 -1.94 -2.98 -15.83
C ILE A 41 -1.60 -3.23 -17.30
N ALA A 42 -0.46 -2.70 -17.77
CA ALA A 42 0.02 -2.94 -19.14
C ALA A 42 0.29 -4.43 -19.37
N ASP A 43 1.00 -5.09 -18.45
CA ASP A 43 1.25 -6.53 -18.55
C ASP A 43 -0.06 -7.37 -18.46
N ARG A 44 -1.06 -6.95 -17.67
CA ARG A 44 -2.37 -7.62 -17.66
C ARG A 44 -3.08 -7.50 -19.00
N HIS A 45 -3.07 -6.31 -19.60
CA HIS A 45 -3.66 -6.09 -20.92
C HIS A 45 -2.93 -6.92 -21.98
N LEU A 46 -1.59 -6.90 -21.97
CA LEU A 46 -0.74 -7.66 -22.87
C LEU A 46 -1.00 -9.17 -22.79
N SER A 47 -1.04 -9.72 -21.57
CA SER A 47 -1.27 -11.16 -21.35
C SER A 47 -2.71 -11.60 -21.59
N SER A 48 -3.69 -10.79 -21.20
CA SER A 48 -5.11 -11.19 -21.21
C SER A 48 -5.82 -10.86 -22.52
N GLU A 49 -5.55 -9.70 -23.11
CA GLU A 49 -6.23 -9.21 -24.31
C GLU A 49 -5.42 -9.50 -25.58
N LEU A 50 -4.09 -9.36 -25.52
CA LEU A 50 -3.20 -9.59 -26.66
C LEU A 50 -2.58 -10.99 -26.66
N GLY A 51 -2.80 -11.79 -25.61
CA GLY A 51 -2.33 -13.18 -25.51
C GLY A 51 -0.80 -13.32 -25.49
N CYS A 52 -0.09 -12.26 -25.08
CA CYS A 52 1.37 -12.25 -25.02
C CYS A 52 1.81 -12.23 -23.55
N ASP A 53 2.38 -13.34 -23.07
CA ASP A 53 2.99 -13.40 -21.75
C ASP A 53 4.46 -13.00 -21.88
N ILE A 54 4.90 -11.94 -21.19
CA ILE A 54 6.30 -11.48 -21.17
C ILE A 54 7.10 -11.95 -19.97
N GLU A 55 6.52 -12.85 -19.16
CA GLU A 55 7.08 -13.30 -17.88
C GLU A 55 7.33 -12.12 -16.92
N PHE A 56 6.40 -11.17 -16.88
CA PHE A 56 6.56 -9.94 -16.10
C PHE A 56 6.53 -10.20 -14.58
N PRO A 57 7.55 -9.76 -13.82
CA PRO A 57 7.64 -10.02 -12.39
C PRO A 57 6.73 -9.08 -11.59
N ARG A 58 5.54 -9.56 -11.22
CA ARG A 58 4.55 -8.78 -10.47
C ARG A 58 4.01 -9.53 -9.26
N HIS A 59 3.61 -8.78 -8.24
CA HIS A 59 2.99 -9.33 -7.05
C HIS A 59 2.03 -8.33 -6.38
N TRP A 60 1.12 -8.83 -5.56
CA TRP A 60 0.26 -7.96 -4.75
C TRP A 60 1.00 -7.44 -3.51
N TYR A 61 1.00 -6.13 -3.31
CA TYR A 61 1.64 -5.47 -2.17
C TYR A 61 0.80 -4.30 -1.67
N VAL A 62 0.23 -4.45 -0.46
CA VAL A 62 -0.51 -3.46 0.35
C VAL A 62 -1.65 -2.74 -0.40
N TYR A 63 -1.33 -1.90 -1.39
CA TYR A 63 -2.21 -0.99 -2.13
C TYR A 63 -2.43 -1.39 -3.58
N GLY A 64 -2.25 -2.67 -3.91
CA GLY A 64 -2.49 -3.19 -5.25
C GLY A 64 -1.34 -4.04 -5.78
N GLU A 65 -1.41 -4.32 -7.07
CA GLU A 65 -0.39 -5.09 -7.76
C GLU A 65 0.74 -4.17 -8.21
N VAL A 66 1.99 -4.60 -7.94
CA VAL A 66 3.21 -3.86 -8.23
C VAL A 66 4.23 -4.75 -8.94
N VAL A 67 5.08 -4.13 -9.76
CA VAL A 67 6.25 -4.79 -10.34
C VAL A 67 7.33 -4.95 -9.27
N ASP A 68 7.99 -6.10 -9.23
CA ASP A 68 9.20 -6.26 -8.42
C ASP A 68 10.40 -5.66 -9.18
N GLU A 69 10.71 -4.40 -8.91
CA GLU A 69 11.83 -3.68 -9.55
C GLU A 69 13.18 -4.39 -9.36
N GLN A 70 13.37 -5.11 -8.25
CA GLN A 70 14.61 -5.84 -7.99
C GLN A 70 14.80 -7.05 -8.92
N SER A 71 13.75 -7.48 -9.60
CA SER A 71 13.79 -8.53 -10.62
C SER A 71 14.02 -7.97 -12.04
N LEU A 72 14.09 -6.64 -12.19
CA LEU A 72 14.38 -5.98 -13.47
C LEU A 72 15.84 -5.51 -13.52
N ASP A 73 16.38 -5.39 -14.73
CA ASP A 73 17.60 -4.60 -14.93
C ASP A 73 17.26 -3.11 -14.87
N GLY A 74 17.73 -2.40 -13.84
CA GLY A 74 17.36 -1.01 -13.59
C GLY A 74 18.00 0.04 -14.51
N ASP A 75 18.89 -0.37 -15.42
CA ASP A 75 19.68 0.57 -16.22
C ASP A 75 18.87 1.30 -17.33
N PHE A 76 17.60 0.96 -17.55
CA PHE A 76 16.73 1.62 -18.54
C PHE A 76 15.98 2.87 -18.02
N TYR A 77 16.02 3.13 -16.70
CA TYR A 77 15.34 4.28 -16.10
C TYR A 77 16.22 5.00 -15.08
N ILE A 78 15.87 6.25 -14.79
CA ILE A 78 16.39 6.99 -13.64
C ILE A 78 15.23 7.30 -12.69
N ALA A 79 15.51 7.20 -11.38
CA ALA A 79 14.53 7.45 -10.32
C ALA A 79 15.01 8.52 -9.32
N PRO A 80 15.28 9.77 -9.75
CA PRO A 80 15.69 10.84 -8.83
C PRO A 80 14.60 11.17 -7.80
N SER A 81 15.02 11.76 -6.67
CA SER A 81 14.09 12.34 -5.70
C SER A 81 13.22 13.41 -6.36
N ALA A 82 11.92 13.38 -6.07
CA ALA A 82 11.00 14.35 -6.60
C ALA A 82 11.15 15.72 -5.92
N ASN A 83 11.10 16.80 -6.72
CA ASN A 83 11.32 18.17 -6.23
C ASN A 83 10.11 18.75 -5.46
N HIS A 84 8.91 18.19 -5.61
CA HIS A 84 7.66 18.79 -5.13
C HIS A 84 6.76 17.83 -4.33
N TRP A 85 7.18 16.59 -4.11
CA TRP A 85 6.48 15.63 -3.25
C TRP A 85 7.47 14.62 -2.68
N SER A 86 7.08 13.89 -1.64
CA SER A 86 7.89 12.81 -1.07
C SER A 86 7.93 11.61 -2.01
N GLY A 87 9.12 11.12 -2.33
CA GLY A 87 9.34 9.92 -3.14
C GLY A 87 10.18 10.17 -4.38
N ARG A 88 10.17 9.20 -5.31
CA ARG A 88 10.95 9.22 -6.55
C ARG A 88 10.09 9.58 -7.76
N ARG A 89 10.68 10.28 -8.72
CA ARG A 89 10.14 10.48 -10.08
C ARG A 89 10.86 9.51 -11.00
N TYR A 90 10.11 8.75 -11.79
CA TYR A 90 10.65 7.81 -12.77
C TYR A 90 10.70 8.47 -14.14
N LEU A 91 11.83 8.30 -14.83
CA LEU A 91 12.10 8.85 -16.14
C LEU A 91 12.82 7.80 -16.99
N PRO A 92 12.55 7.71 -18.29
CA PRO A 92 13.33 6.85 -19.18
C PRO A 92 14.75 7.41 -19.33
N VAL A 93 15.74 6.55 -19.54
CA VAL A 93 17.08 6.97 -19.95
C VAL A 93 17.05 7.38 -21.42
N GLU A 94 17.51 8.60 -21.74
CA GLU A 94 17.46 9.16 -23.10
C GLU A 94 18.32 8.42 -24.13
N ASP A 95 19.42 7.81 -23.68
CA ASP A 95 20.40 7.14 -24.56
C ASP A 95 20.10 5.64 -24.78
N VAL A 96 19.00 5.12 -24.22
CA VAL A 96 18.60 3.73 -24.45
C VAL A 96 17.89 3.61 -25.79
N ASN A 97 18.31 2.66 -26.61
CA ASN A 97 17.79 2.46 -27.96
C ASN A 97 17.01 1.15 -28.07
N ASP A 98 16.02 1.10 -28.97
CA ASP A 98 15.18 -0.08 -29.16
C ASP A 98 15.97 -1.37 -29.44
N TRP A 99 17.15 -1.30 -30.09
CA TRP A 99 17.95 -2.49 -30.38
C TRP A 99 18.69 -3.08 -29.19
N GLU A 100 18.76 -2.36 -28.06
CA GLU A 100 19.35 -2.86 -26.80
C GLU A 100 18.40 -3.82 -26.06
N PHE A 101 17.17 -3.95 -26.55
CA PHE A 101 16.19 -4.90 -26.04
C PHE A 101 16.14 -6.14 -26.93
N ASP A 102 16.49 -7.30 -26.36
CA ASP A 102 16.38 -8.63 -26.97
C ASP A 102 14.91 -9.09 -27.00
N VAL A 103 14.13 -8.43 -27.86
CA VAL A 103 12.70 -8.65 -28.03
C VAL A 103 12.38 -8.68 -29.52
N SER A 104 11.73 -9.77 -29.97
CA SER A 104 11.30 -9.91 -31.36
C SER A 104 10.35 -8.77 -31.77
N THR A 105 10.39 -8.34 -33.04
CA THR A 105 9.54 -7.27 -33.57
C THR A 105 8.06 -7.48 -33.31
N ASP A 106 7.54 -8.70 -33.47
CA ASP A 106 6.13 -9.00 -33.22
C ASP A 106 5.75 -8.76 -31.75
N ARG A 107 6.62 -9.18 -30.82
CA ARG A 107 6.43 -8.98 -29.38
C ARG A 107 6.59 -7.51 -28.98
N LYS A 108 7.51 -6.76 -29.60
CA LYS A 108 7.62 -5.30 -29.42
C LYS A 108 6.32 -4.62 -29.82
N GLY A 109 5.76 -4.98 -30.98
CA GLY A 109 4.47 -4.44 -31.45
C GLY A 109 3.32 -4.70 -30.46
N ALA A 110 3.22 -5.89 -29.88
CA ALA A 110 2.21 -6.19 -28.87
C ALA A 110 2.42 -5.38 -27.58
N ILE A 111 3.68 -5.24 -27.13
CA ILE A 111 4.01 -4.42 -25.96
C ILE A 111 3.65 -2.95 -26.22
N ASP A 112 4.01 -2.41 -27.39
CA ASP A 112 3.69 -1.04 -27.78
C ASP A 112 2.17 -0.80 -27.80
N GLU A 113 1.39 -1.74 -28.35
CA GLU A 113 -0.09 -1.68 -28.34
C GLU A 113 -0.65 -1.68 -26.91
N ALA A 114 -0.13 -2.52 -26.02
CA ALA A 114 -0.56 -2.55 -24.62
C ALA A 114 -0.19 -1.26 -23.87
N VAL A 115 1.00 -0.70 -24.14
CA VAL A 115 1.45 0.57 -23.55
C VAL A 115 0.58 1.72 -24.04
N GLU A 116 0.31 1.81 -25.34
CA GLU A 116 -0.56 2.83 -25.94
C GLU A 116 -1.93 2.81 -25.26
N TRP A 117 -2.56 1.63 -25.13
CA TRP A 117 -3.84 1.48 -24.46
C TRP A 117 -3.81 1.98 -23.01
N VAL A 118 -2.76 1.67 -22.25
CA VAL A 118 -2.60 2.14 -20.86
C VAL A 118 -2.44 3.64 -20.81
N VAL A 119 -1.61 4.23 -21.67
CA VAL A 119 -1.39 5.67 -21.71
C VAL A 119 -2.69 6.37 -22.08
N GLU A 120 -3.39 5.96 -23.14
CA GLU A 120 -4.69 6.54 -23.51
C GLU A 120 -5.72 6.46 -22.37
N SER A 121 -5.75 5.33 -21.65
CA SER A 121 -6.72 5.09 -20.58
C SER A 121 -6.40 5.86 -19.29
N PHE A 122 -5.12 6.08 -18.99
CA PHE A 122 -4.65 6.53 -17.67
C PHE A 122 -3.72 7.74 -17.70
N GLU A 123 -3.48 8.37 -18.85
CA GLU A 123 -2.60 9.54 -19.02
C GLU A 123 -2.85 10.54 -17.89
N ARG A 124 -4.10 11.00 -17.73
CA ARG A 124 -4.45 12.05 -16.76
C ARG A 124 -4.78 11.53 -15.36
N ALA A 125 -4.45 10.28 -15.05
CA ALA A 125 -5.12 9.56 -13.97
C ALA A 125 -4.64 9.77 -12.53
N ASN A 126 -3.47 10.26 -12.13
CA ASN A 126 -3.00 10.17 -10.72
C ASN A 126 -2.93 8.72 -10.15
N ALA A 127 -2.21 8.53 -9.03
CA ALA A 127 -1.97 7.19 -8.48
C ALA A 127 -3.21 6.55 -7.82
N GLU A 128 -4.07 7.36 -7.19
CA GLU A 128 -5.26 6.90 -6.49
C GLU A 128 -6.33 6.37 -7.45
N ARG A 129 -6.53 7.02 -8.61
CA ARG A 129 -7.46 6.53 -9.62
C ARG A 129 -6.98 5.22 -10.25
N VAL A 130 -5.66 5.09 -10.43
CA VAL A 130 -5.03 3.84 -10.92
C VAL A 130 -5.19 2.72 -9.89
N GLU A 131 -5.01 3.03 -8.59
CA GLU A 131 -5.30 2.10 -7.49
C GLU A 131 -6.75 1.61 -7.51
N LYS A 132 -7.71 2.54 -7.59
CA LYS A 132 -9.15 2.22 -7.67
C LYS A 132 -9.46 1.31 -8.86
N TYR A 133 -8.78 1.49 -9.99
CA TYR A 133 -8.91 0.59 -11.13
C TYR A 133 -8.43 -0.83 -10.81
N GLN A 134 -7.23 -0.98 -10.23
CA GLN A 134 -6.72 -2.30 -9.85
C GLN A 134 -7.64 -3.02 -8.86
N TYR A 135 -8.12 -2.33 -7.82
CA TYR A 135 -9.05 -2.95 -6.85
C TYR A 135 -10.39 -3.35 -7.48
N ARG A 136 -10.89 -2.58 -8.45
CA ARG A 136 -12.15 -2.91 -9.12
C ARG A 136 -12.02 -4.14 -10.02
N HIS A 137 -10.90 -4.29 -10.71
CA HIS A 137 -10.76 -5.27 -11.80
C HIS A 137 -9.88 -6.48 -11.45
N HIS A 138 -8.99 -6.35 -10.47
CA HIS A 138 -7.89 -7.29 -10.25
C HIS A 138 -7.69 -7.66 -8.78
N VAL A 139 -8.59 -7.24 -7.88
CA VAL A 139 -8.48 -7.59 -6.46
C VAL A 139 -8.46 -9.12 -6.29
N PRO A 140 -7.55 -9.67 -5.46
CA PRO A 140 -7.37 -11.12 -5.41
C PRO A 140 -8.53 -11.86 -4.76
N ASN A 141 -9.14 -11.28 -3.72
CA ASN A 141 -10.27 -11.86 -3.01
C ASN A 141 -11.08 -10.78 -2.27
N GLU A 142 -12.21 -11.20 -1.69
CA GLU A 142 -13.12 -10.28 -1.01
C GLU A 142 -12.51 -9.68 0.26
N PHE A 143 -11.70 -10.44 1.01
CA PHE A 143 -11.00 -9.92 2.18
C PHE A 143 -10.12 -8.70 1.85
N VAL A 144 -9.38 -8.78 0.74
CA VAL A 144 -8.55 -7.68 0.26
C VAL A 144 -9.37 -6.44 -0.10
N ARG A 145 -10.57 -6.65 -0.65
CA ARG A 145 -11.51 -5.57 -0.92
C ARG A 145 -12.02 -4.94 0.38
N THR A 146 -12.45 -5.76 1.33
CA THR A 146 -13.03 -5.29 2.61
C THR A 146 -12.04 -4.45 3.41
N TYR A 147 -10.78 -4.86 3.57
CA TYR A 147 -9.82 -4.03 4.30
C TYR A 147 -9.51 -2.72 3.58
N ASN A 148 -9.50 -2.72 2.24
CA ASN A 148 -9.24 -1.51 1.46
C ASN A 148 -10.39 -0.50 1.59
N ASP A 149 -11.63 -0.98 1.64
CA ASP A 149 -12.81 -0.15 1.87
C ASP A 149 -12.76 0.47 3.27
N LEU A 150 -12.43 -0.33 4.30
CA LEU A 150 -12.20 0.17 5.66
C LEU A 150 -11.15 1.28 5.70
N ARG A 151 -9.98 1.02 5.11
CA ARG A 151 -8.88 1.98 5.05
C ARG A 151 -9.27 3.27 4.33
N THR A 152 -9.97 3.17 3.20
CA THR A 152 -10.42 4.34 2.44
C THR A 152 -11.32 5.22 3.31
N GLN A 153 -12.25 4.61 4.05
CA GLN A 153 -13.13 5.34 4.95
C GLN A 153 -12.36 6.00 6.11
N LEU A 154 -11.40 5.30 6.73
CA LEU A 154 -10.59 5.85 7.82
C LEU A 154 -9.79 7.08 7.37
N LYS A 155 -9.21 7.02 6.16
CA LYS A 155 -8.53 8.16 5.52
C LYS A 155 -9.44 9.36 5.31
N GLU A 156 -10.67 9.13 4.83
CA GLU A 156 -11.65 10.20 4.66
C GLU A 156 -12.04 10.83 6.00
N VAL A 157 -12.12 10.05 7.08
CA VAL A 157 -12.43 10.54 8.42
C VAL A 157 -11.30 11.40 8.98
N ASP A 158 -10.03 10.98 8.87
CA ASP A 158 -8.88 11.80 9.29
C ASP A 158 -8.84 13.12 8.50
N LEU A 159 -9.00 13.06 7.18
CA LEU A 159 -9.03 14.26 6.34
C LEU A 159 -10.18 15.19 6.73
N ASN A 160 -11.39 14.68 6.96
CA ASN A 160 -12.52 15.51 7.37
C ASN A 160 -12.36 16.11 8.77
N ARG A 161 -11.70 15.42 9.71
CA ARG A 161 -11.30 15.99 11.01
C ARG A 161 -10.29 17.13 10.82
N GLN A 162 -9.36 17.01 9.87
CA GLN A 162 -8.39 18.05 9.54
C GLN A 162 -9.00 19.24 8.76
N TYR A 163 -10.03 19.01 7.94
CA TYR A 163 -10.73 20.01 7.12
C TYR A 163 -12.06 20.50 7.73
N THR A 164 -12.12 20.71 9.04
CA THR A 164 -13.35 21.19 9.70
C THR A 164 -13.64 22.67 9.38
N LEU A 165 -14.15 22.94 8.17
CA LEU A 165 -14.92 24.13 7.80
C LEU A 165 -15.90 23.76 6.66
N GLY A 166 -16.90 22.95 7.02
CA GLY A 166 -18.19 22.90 6.35
C GLY A 166 -18.31 21.99 5.13
N ASP A 167 -18.48 20.68 5.33
CA ASP A 167 -19.45 19.91 4.55
C ASP A 167 -19.72 18.54 5.18
N PHE A 168 -20.74 18.45 6.04
CA PHE A 168 -21.28 17.16 6.47
C PHE A 168 -22.29 16.70 5.42
N ARG A 169 -21.85 15.87 4.47
CA ARG A 169 -22.77 14.89 3.87
C ARG A 169 -22.95 13.76 4.87
N VAL A 170 -24.11 13.76 5.51
CA VAL A 170 -24.58 12.71 6.41
C VAL A 170 -24.72 11.41 5.60
N THR A 171 -23.70 10.56 5.63
CA THR A 171 -23.89 9.12 5.43
C THR A 171 -24.61 8.59 6.67
N SER A 172 -25.61 7.72 6.49
CA SER A 172 -26.56 7.33 7.54
C SER A 172 -26.00 6.40 8.63
N HIS A 173 -24.69 6.14 8.63
CA HIS A 173 -24.01 5.29 9.60
C HIS A 173 -22.93 6.10 10.31
N SER A 174 -22.90 6.03 11.65
CA SER A 174 -21.79 6.62 12.42
C SER A 174 -20.47 5.98 11.98
N THR A 175 -19.37 6.74 11.97
CA THR A 175 -18.03 6.20 11.65
C THR A 175 -17.72 4.93 12.43
N ARG A 176 -18.05 4.89 13.72
CA ARG A 176 -17.89 3.70 14.57
C ARG A 176 -18.62 2.49 14.01
N GLY A 177 -19.89 2.65 13.64
CA GLY A 177 -20.72 1.58 13.07
C GLY A 177 -20.11 1.01 11.79
N PHE A 178 -19.65 1.88 10.89
CA PHE A 178 -18.97 1.44 9.67
C PHE A 178 -17.68 0.65 9.96
N VAL A 179 -16.85 1.11 10.91
CA VAL A 179 -15.62 0.42 11.28
C VAL A 179 -15.94 -0.96 11.87
N VAL A 180 -16.91 -1.07 12.77
CA VAL A 180 -17.33 -2.35 13.36
C VAL A 180 -17.86 -3.30 12.28
N GLU A 181 -18.78 -2.85 11.42
CA GLU A 181 -19.31 -3.66 10.32
C GLU A 181 -18.20 -4.13 9.37
N SER A 182 -17.20 -3.29 9.13
CA SER A 182 -16.04 -3.65 8.29
C SER A 182 -15.14 -4.69 8.95
N LEU A 183 -14.92 -4.60 10.27
CA LEU A 183 -14.15 -5.61 11.03
C LEU A 183 -14.85 -6.96 11.03
N GLU A 184 -16.17 -6.98 11.26
CA GLU A 184 -16.98 -8.20 11.15
C GLU A 184 -16.88 -8.79 9.74
N ALA A 185 -17.04 -7.96 8.70
CA ALA A 185 -16.88 -8.41 7.32
C ALA A 185 -15.47 -8.94 7.01
N MET A 186 -14.43 -8.35 7.60
CA MET A 186 -13.05 -8.86 7.48
C MET A 186 -12.90 -10.25 8.10
N VAL A 187 -13.53 -10.51 9.25
CA VAL A 187 -13.52 -11.84 9.88
C VAL A 187 -14.25 -12.87 9.01
N ASP A 188 -15.40 -12.50 8.45
CA ASP A 188 -16.22 -13.37 7.61
C ASP A 188 -15.55 -13.71 6.27
N THR A 189 -14.82 -12.75 5.71
CA THR A 189 -14.18 -12.91 4.39
C THR A 189 -12.75 -13.43 4.46
N TYR A 190 -12.15 -13.53 5.66
CA TYR A 190 -10.77 -13.95 5.83
C TYR A 190 -10.53 -15.35 5.21
N PRO A 191 -9.62 -15.48 4.23
CA PRO A 191 -9.39 -16.74 3.54
C PRO A 191 -8.43 -17.63 4.34
N ARG A 192 -8.94 -18.29 5.39
CA ARG A 192 -8.15 -19.04 6.38
C ARG A 192 -7.25 -20.13 5.77
N ASP A 193 -7.75 -20.80 4.73
CA ASP A 193 -7.03 -21.87 4.04
C ASP A 193 -5.89 -21.31 3.16
N ASP A 194 -6.07 -20.11 2.62
CA ASP A 194 -5.06 -19.47 1.77
C ASP A 194 -4.03 -18.73 2.62
N TYR A 195 -4.42 -18.07 3.72
CA TYR A 195 -3.54 -17.23 4.56
C TYR A 195 -3.40 -17.76 6.00
N PRO A 196 -2.88 -18.98 6.20
CA PRO A 196 -2.80 -19.57 7.53
C PRO A 196 -1.71 -18.95 8.41
N GLU A 197 -0.65 -18.39 7.84
CA GLU A 197 0.51 -17.87 8.59
C GLU A 197 0.23 -16.55 9.30
N ALA A 198 -0.70 -15.76 8.75
CA ALA A 198 -1.12 -14.48 9.32
C ALA A 198 -2.41 -14.56 10.16
N TYR A 199 -3.09 -15.71 10.20
CA TYR A 199 -4.43 -15.81 10.78
C TYR A 199 -4.46 -15.54 12.30
N ASP A 200 -3.55 -16.13 13.07
CA ASP A 200 -3.50 -15.90 14.52
C ASP A 200 -3.20 -14.43 14.85
N LEU A 201 -2.27 -13.82 14.12
CA LEU A 201 -1.94 -12.39 14.25
C LEU A 201 -3.10 -11.49 13.82
N PHE A 202 -3.90 -11.91 12.83
CA PHE A 202 -5.12 -11.22 12.43
C PHE A 202 -6.16 -11.21 13.56
N LEU A 203 -6.39 -12.35 14.23
CA LEU A 203 -7.32 -12.41 15.35
C LEU A 203 -6.87 -11.54 16.52
N GLU A 204 -5.59 -11.60 16.87
CA GLU A 204 -5.05 -10.76 17.94
C GLU A 204 -5.12 -9.26 17.61
N TRP A 205 -4.87 -8.90 16.34
CA TRP A 205 -5.04 -7.53 15.85
C TRP A 205 -6.50 -7.09 15.91
N HIS A 206 -7.43 -7.94 15.46
CA HIS A 206 -8.86 -7.66 15.48
C HIS A 206 -9.34 -7.36 16.90
N ASP A 207 -9.00 -8.22 17.87
CA ASP A 207 -9.33 -8.03 19.28
C ASP A 207 -8.77 -6.72 19.85
N ALA A 208 -7.56 -6.32 19.43
CA ALA A 208 -6.94 -5.08 19.86
C ALA A 208 -7.65 -3.85 19.27
N VAL A 209 -8.06 -3.92 17.99
CA VAL A 209 -8.85 -2.85 17.35
C VAL A 209 -10.24 -2.74 17.97
N GLU A 210 -10.91 -3.84 18.29
CA GLU A 210 -12.21 -3.81 18.97
C GLU A 210 -12.11 -3.05 20.31
N ARG A 211 -11.06 -3.31 21.11
CA ARG A 211 -10.81 -2.57 22.36
C ARG A 211 -10.57 -1.07 22.13
N LEU A 212 -9.83 -0.70 21.09
CA LEU A 212 -9.65 0.71 20.74
C LEU A 212 -10.98 1.40 20.45
N LEU A 213 -11.93 0.67 19.83
CA LEU A 213 -13.26 1.18 19.51
C LEU A 213 -14.21 1.20 20.70
N GLU A 214 -13.95 0.45 21.77
CA GLU A 214 -14.77 0.45 22.99
C GLU A 214 -14.70 1.77 23.78
N THR A 215 -13.62 2.54 23.58
CA THR A 215 -13.42 3.85 24.20
C THR A 215 -14.55 4.85 23.86
N GLU A 216 -14.79 5.84 24.74
CA GLU A 216 -15.85 6.84 24.55
C GLU A 216 -15.59 7.74 23.33
N ASP A 217 -14.32 8.03 23.03
CA ASP A 217 -13.90 8.78 21.83
C ASP A 217 -12.73 8.05 21.13
N PRO A 218 -13.03 7.11 20.21
CA PRO A 218 -12.00 6.36 19.51
C PRO A 218 -11.12 7.26 18.64
N ASP A 219 -9.80 7.07 18.78
CA ASP A 219 -8.83 7.68 17.89
C ASP A 219 -8.70 6.88 16.58
N TYR A 220 -9.49 7.26 15.58
CA TYR A 220 -9.46 6.62 14.27
C TYR A 220 -8.12 6.77 13.53
N ALA A 221 -7.27 7.74 13.90
CA ALA A 221 -5.93 7.84 13.31
C ALA A 221 -5.03 6.70 13.80
N VAL A 222 -5.14 6.35 15.09
CA VAL A 222 -4.46 5.17 15.66
C VAL A 222 -5.00 3.88 15.03
N VAL A 223 -6.33 3.78 14.82
CA VAL A 223 -6.93 2.62 14.13
C VAL A 223 -6.42 2.51 12.69
N GLU A 224 -6.31 3.62 11.96
CA GLU A 224 -5.76 3.65 10.61
C GLU A 224 -4.29 3.19 10.57
N GLU A 225 -3.43 3.75 11.44
CA GLU A 225 -2.03 3.37 11.53
C GLU A 225 -1.87 1.87 11.83
N PHE A 226 -2.72 1.36 12.71
CA PHE A 226 -2.67 -0.03 13.10
C PHE A 226 -3.17 -0.97 12.00
N LEU A 227 -4.20 -0.55 11.24
CA LEU A 227 -4.63 -1.24 10.04
C LEU A 227 -3.53 -1.25 8.97
N ASP A 228 -2.88 -0.12 8.69
CA ASP A 228 -1.78 -0.03 7.72
C ASP A 228 -0.61 -0.95 8.12
N SER A 229 -0.32 -1.06 9.42
CA SER A 229 0.68 -2.00 9.97
C SER A 229 0.30 -3.46 9.74
N PHE A 230 -0.95 -3.84 10.01
CA PHE A 230 -1.46 -5.18 9.74
C PHE A 230 -1.41 -5.52 8.25
N VAL A 231 -1.90 -4.63 7.37
CA VAL A 231 -1.90 -4.85 5.92
C VAL A 231 -0.47 -4.95 5.38
N THR A 232 0.48 -4.20 5.92
CA THR A 232 1.90 -4.31 5.56
C THR A 232 2.47 -5.67 5.94
N MET A 233 2.19 -6.16 7.15
CA MET A 233 2.58 -7.50 7.57
C MET A 233 1.93 -8.55 6.65
N LEU A 234 0.62 -8.49 6.45
CA LEU A 234 -0.12 -9.42 5.59
C LEU A 234 0.45 -9.44 4.16
N ALA A 235 0.80 -8.28 3.61
CA ALA A 235 1.38 -8.19 2.27
C ALA A 235 2.72 -8.93 2.17
N LYS A 236 3.58 -8.77 3.18
CA LYS A 236 4.90 -9.41 3.24
C LYS A 236 4.81 -10.90 3.57
N VAL A 237 3.83 -11.33 4.35
CA VAL A 237 3.71 -12.69 4.85
C VAL A 237 2.91 -13.59 3.91
N GLU A 238 1.84 -13.06 3.32
CA GLU A 238 0.86 -13.84 2.55
C GLU A 238 0.66 -13.29 1.14
N LEU A 239 0.24 -12.02 0.97
CA LEU A 239 -0.28 -11.55 -0.33
C LEU A 239 0.74 -11.70 -1.45
N ARG A 240 1.99 -11.31 -1.22
CA ARG A 240 3.05 -11.42 -2.24
C ARG A 240 3.45 -12.87 -2.55
N PHE A 241 3.17 -13.82 -1.66
CA PHE A 241 3.44 -15.23 -1.93
C PHE A 241 2.29 -15.86 -2.70
N HIS A 242 1.04 -15.60 -2.31
CA HIS A 242 -0.13 -16.19 -2.95
C HIS A 242 -0.45 -15.56 -4.30
N HIS A 243 -0.17 -14.26 -4.45
CA HIS A 243 -0.51 -13.48 -5.64
C HIS A 243 0.73 -12.93 -6.34
N ARG A 244 1.67 -13.83 -6.65
CA ARG A 244 2.85 -13.53 -7.48
C ARG A 244 2.78 -14.12 -8.87
N ARG A 245 3.47 -13.48 -9.81
CA ARG A 245 3.71 -13.96 -11.17
C ARG A 245 5.16 -13.69 -11.55
N HIS A 246 5.80 -14.71 -12.12
CA HIS A 246 7.16 -14.66 -12.68
C HIS A 246 8.22 -14.03 -11.77
N ILE A 247 8.07 -14.17 -10.44
CA ILE A 247 9.08 -13.74 -9.48
C ILE A 247 10.20 -14.79 -9.45
N PRO A 248 11.48 -14.40 -9.65
CA PRO A 248 12.63 -15.30 -9.57
C PRO A 248 12.76 -16.00 -8.21
N ASP A 249 13.25 -17.24 -8.21
CA ASP A 249 13.39 -18.07 -7.00
C ASP A 249 14.33 -17.47 -5.95
N ASP A 250 15.40 -16.80 -6.38
CA ASP A 250 16.33 -16.11 -5.50
C ASP A 250 15.66 -14.94 -4.79
N ARG A 251 14.78 -14.21 -5.48
CA ARG A 251 13.95 -13.17 -4.88
C ARG A 251 12.96 -13.75 -3.87
N ILE A 252 12.32 -14.87 -4.19
CA ILE A 252 11.43 -15.57 -3.25
C ILE A 252 12.17 -15.96 -1.96
N ARG A 253 13.42 -16.45 -2.05
CA ARG A 253 14.23 -16.77 -0.85
C ARG A 253 14.55 -15.56 0.01
N VAL A 254 14.68 -14.36 -0.58
CA VAL A 254 14.82 -13.12 0.17
C VAL A 254 13.52 -12.83 0.91
N TRP A 255 12.39 -12.92 0.21
CA TRP A 255 11.07 -12.71 0.80
C TRP A 255 10.75 -13.67 1.95
N GLU A 256 11.23 -14.91 1.91
CA GLU A 256 11.06 -15.87 3.00
C GLU A 256 11.72 -15.41 4.30
N ARG A 257 12.87 -14.72 4.23
CA ARG A 257 13.52 -14.14 5.41
C ARG A 257 12.77 -12.91 5.91
N GLU A 258 12.45 -11.99 5.00
CA GLU A 258 11.65 -10.80 5.32
C GLU A 258 10.27 -11.16 5.88
N ARG A 259 9.70 -12.30 5.50
CA ARG A 259 8.43 -12.82 6.05
C ARG A 259 8.56 -13.08 7.55
N LEU A 260 9.64 -13.72 7.98
CA LEU A 260 9.85 -14.00 9.41
C LEU A 260 10.03 -12.70 10.18
N GLU A 261 10.86 -11.79 9.67
CA GLU A 261 11.09 -10.47 10.27
C GLU A 261 9.80 -9.66 10.38
N ALA A 262 8.95 -9.67 9.34
CA ALA A 262 7.67 -8.98 9.35
C ALA A 262 6.69 -9.56 10.39
N LYS A 263 6.65 -10.90 10.56
CA LYS A 263 5.83 -11.54 11.60
C LYS A 263 6.31 -11.14 12.99
N GLU A 264 7.62 -11.23 13.25
CA GLU A 264 8.21 -10.92 14.55
C GLU A 264 8.04 -9.43 14.92
N ALA A 265 8.27 -8.54 13.96
CA ALA A 265 8.08 -7.10 14.16
C ALA A 265 6.61 -6.76 14.47
N PHE A 266 5.66 -7.32 13.71
CA PHE A 266 4.24 -7.07 13.94
C PHE A 266 3.76 -7.69 15.27
N ALA A 267 4.19 -8.90 15.60
CA ALA A 267 3.86 -9.53 16.87
C ALA A 267 4.39 -8.73 18.07
N SER A 268 5.60 -8.17 17.96
CA SER A 268 6.18 -7.32 19.00
C SER A 268 5.40 -6.02 19.17
N MET A 269 5.09 -5.33 18.06
CA MET A 269 4.23 -4.14 18.06
C MET A 269 2.86 -4.44 18.68
N LEU A 270 2.24 -5.58 18.32
CA LEU A 270 0.94 -6.00 18.83
C LEU A 270 0.98 -6.27 20.34
N ALA A 271 2.06 -6.90 20.84
CA ALA A 271 2.24 -7.13 22.26
C ALA A 271 2.41 -5.81 23.04
N GLU A 272 3.22 -4.87 22.53
CA GLU A 272 3.41 -3.54 23.12
C GLU A 272 2.09 -2.77 23.17
N ARG A 273 1.35 -2.72 22.06
CA ARG A 273 0.03 -2.05 22.00
C ARG A 273 -0.98 -2.66 22.94
N ARG A 274 -0.98 -3.99 23.10
CA ARG A 274 -1.87 -4.66 24.05
C ARG A 274 -1.50 -4.29 25.49
N GLU A 275 -0.22 -4.24 25.83
CA GLU A 275 0.24 -3.80 27.15
C GLU A 275 -0.22 -2.37 27.46
N GLU A 276 -0.04 -1.43 26.53
CA GLU A 276 -0.54 -0.05 26.65
C GLU A 276 -2.05 0.01 26.93
N LEU A 277 -2.84 -0.79 26.20
CA LEU A 277 -4.30 -0.83 26.36
C LEU A 277 -4.74 -1.47 27.69
N PHE A 278 -3.99 -2.47 28.19
CA PHE A 278 -4.28 -3.11 29.47
C PHE A 278 -3.82 -2.28 30.67
N ASP A 279 -2.74 -1.52 30.54
CA ASP A 279 -2.29 -0.62 31.59
C ASP A 279 -3.28 0.53 31.79
N ASP A 280 -3.81 1.16 30.73
CA ASP A 280 -4.85 2.19 30.86
C ASP A 280 -6.17 1.66 31.45
N ALA A 281 -6.50 0.39 31.22
CA ALA A 281 -7.63 -0.29 31.86
C ALA A 281 -7.42 -0.52 33.38
N SER A 282 -6.18 -0.71 33.82
CA SER A 282 -5.85 -0.91 35.24
C SER A 282 -5.92 0.39 36.08
N TRP A 283 -5.78 1.56 35.43
CA TRP A 283 -5.91 2.88 36.08
C TRP A 283 -7.36 3.40 36.13
N SER A 284 -8.28 2.79 35.37
CA SER A 284 -9.70 3.17 35.35
C SER A 284 -10.56 2.42 36.39
N GLU A 285 -10.01 1.46 37.14
CA GLU A 285 -10.61 0.94 38.38
C GLU A 285 -10.30 1.83 39.61
N SER A 286 -10.88 3.04 39.61
CA SER A 286 -11.25 3.90 40.76
C SER A 286 -10.22 4.23 41.88
N PRO A 287 -10.23 5.51 42.30
CA PRO A 287 -10.55 5.82 43.69
C PRO A 287 -11.99 6.33 43.77
N ARG A 288 -12.79 5.59 44.52
CA ARG A 288 -14.11 5.98 45.03
C ARG A 288 -14.19 7.48 45.30
N THR A 289 -15.19 8.10 44.71
CA THR A 289 -15.66 9.45 45.02
C THR A 289 -15.94 9.56 46.52
N ASP A 290 -15.09 10.29 47.24
CA ASP A 290 -15.39 10.79 48.57
C ASP A 290 -15.82 12.26 48.42
N PRO A 291 -17.12 12.59 48.57
CA PRO A 291 -17.62 13.93 48.29
C PRO A 291 -17.39 14.83 49.51
N ALA A 292 -16.14 15.13 49.83
CA ALA A 292 -15.82 16.07 50.89
C ALA A 292 -14.40 16.65 50.77
N ARG A 293 -14.14 17.51 49.78
CA ARG A 293 -13.29 18.69 50.01
C ARG A 293 -13.34 19.71 48.88
N ARG A 294 -13.94 20.84 49.23
CA ARG A 294 -13.84 22.13 48.56
C ARG A 294 -12.48 22.76 48.91
N ASP A 295 -11.83 23.33 47.90
CA ASP A 295 -11.15 24.64 47.89
C ASP A 295 -9.74 24.66 47.28
N SER A 296 -9.67 25.46 46.20
CA SER A 296 -8.68 26.52 45.93
C SER A 296 -7.30 26.20 45.33
N ARG A 297 -7.09 26.90 44.19
CA ARG A 297 -5.88 27.61 43.71
C ARG A 297 -4.92 26.94 42.71
N SER A 298 -5.09 27.39 41.46
CA SER A 298 -4.14 28.14 40.61
C SER A 298 -2.64 27.76 40.57
N GLY A 299 -2.16 27.46 39.35
CA GLY A 299 -0.77 27.70 38.92
C GLY A 299 -0.39 26.89 37.68
N THR A 300 -0.11 27.56 36.55
CA THR A 300 1.01 27.37 35.58
C THR A 300 1.77 26.03 35.62
N ASP A 301 2.05 25.33 34.51
CA ASP A 301 2.86 25.78 33.36
C ASP A 301 2.88 24.74 32.22
N GLY A 302 3.20 25.18 31.00
CA GLY A 302 3.96 24.46 29.96
C GLY A 302 3.53 23.05 29.48
N SER A 303 2.82 22.98 28.34
CA SER A 303 2.85 21.78 27.50
C SER A 303 3.63 22.06 26.22
N ALA A 304 4.79 21.41 26.12
CA ALA A 304 5.60 21.34 24.91
C ALA A 304 4.84 20.51 23.86
N SER A 305 4.47 21.15 22.76
CA SER A 305 3.97 20.48 21.58
C SER A 305 5.13 19.73 20.93
N VAL A 306 5.14 18.40 21.05
CA VAL A 306 6.06 17.57 20.29
C VAL A 306 5.36 17.21 18.98
N SER A 307 5.64 17.99 17.94
CA SER A 307 5.27 17.65 16.57
C SER A 307 6.19 16.53 16.09
N PHE A 308 5.65 15.33 15.88
CA PHE A 308 6.35 14.29 15.11
C PHE A 308 5.88 14.33 13.66
N SER A 309 6.80 14.74 12.79
CA SER A 309 6.65 14.73 11.34
C SER A 309 6.53 13.30 10.83
N ARG A 310 5.46 13.02 10.08
CA ARG A 310 5.25 11.76 9.33
C ARG A 310 6.45 11.52 8.40
N HIS A 311 7.22 10.46 8.65
CA HIS A 311 8.09 9.84 7.65
C HIS A 311 7.24 8.80 6.91
N LEU A 312 6.92 9.10 5.66
CA LEU A 312 6.53 8.08 4.70
C LEU A 312 7.83 7.37 4.34
N ASP A 313 7.98 6.12 4.76
CA ASP A 313 9.08 5.27 4.32
C ASP A 313 9.04 5.22 2.78
N SER A 314 10.05 5.87 2.20
CA SER A 314 10.42 5.73 0.82
C SER A 314 10.87 4.30 0.58
N PHE A 315 10.40 3.71 -0.51
CA PHE A 315 11.01 2.52 -1.09
C PHE A 315 12.50 2.78 -1.31
N ASP A 316 13.33 2.17 -0.48
CA ASP A 316 14.75 1.91 -0.71
C ASP A 316 14.97 0.40 -0.73
#